data_AF-A0A7X9HDZ6-F1
#
_entry.id   AF-A0A7X9HDZ6-F1
#
_cell.length_a   1.000
_cell.length_b   1.000
_cell.length_c   1.000
_cell.angle_alpha   90.00
_cell.angle_beta   90.00
_cell.angle_gamma   90.00
#
_symmetry.space_group_name_H-M   'P 1'
#
loop_
_entity.id
_entity.type
_entity.pdbx_description
1 polymer ?
#
loop_
_entity_poly.entity_id
_entity_poly.type
_entity_poly.pdbx_seq_one_letter_code
_entity_poly.pdbx_strand_id
1 'polypeptide(L)' 'MNIETTTCISIEHLNLLQFHAKRYHMSLRTFLSAIISFAAQWEKVDATSFQQLSYRKKGSSWK' A
#
# COMPACT_ATOMS: atom_id res chain seq x y z
N MET A 1 0.11 -15.63 2.68
CA MET A 1 -0.23 -14.77 1.52
C MET A 1 0.91 -13.78 1.33
N ASN A 2 1.88 -14.12 0.49
CA ASN A 2 3.02 -13.23 0.20
C ASN A 2 2.61 -12.31 -0.94
N ILE A 3 1.97 -11.18 -0.59
CA ILE A 3 1.82 -10.10 -1.55
C ILE A 3 3.21 -9.46 -1.65
N GLU A 4 3.97 -9.85 -2.67
CA GLU A 4 5.13 -9.10 -3.11
C GLU A 4 4.62 -7.82 -3.77
N THR A 5 4.32 -6.80 -2.97
CA THR A 5 4.14 -5.45 -3.48
C THR A 5 5.53 -4.92 -3.83
N THR A 6 5.95 -5.08 -5.08
CA THR A 6 7.04 -4.30 -5.66
C THR A 6 6.58 -2.85 -5.75
N THR A 7 6.76 -2.11 -4.67
CA THR A 7 6.49 -0.67 -4.65
C THR A 7 7.68 0.05 -5.27
N CYS A 8 7.48 0.66 -6.43
CA CYS A 8 8.47 1.53 -7.06
C CYS A 8 8.54 2.85 -6.28
N ILE A 9 9.65 3.07 -5.58
CA ILE A 9 9.91 4.30 -4.81
C ILE A 9 11.15 4.95 -5.42
N SER A 10 11.09 6.27 -5.69
CA SER A 10 12.28 7.02 -6.11
C SER A 10 13.39 6.87 -5.07
N ILE A 11 14.65 6.81 -5.52
CA ILE A 11 15.82 6.61 -4.64
C ILE A 11 15.93 7.68 -3.55
N GLU A 12 15.59 8.93 -3.88
CA GLU A 12 15.61 10.05 -2.93
C GLU A 12 14.59 9.85 -1.80
N HIS A 13 13.38 9.41 -2.17
CA HIS A 13 12.32 9.11 -1.20
C HIS A 13 12.65 7.87 -0.36
N LEU A 14 13.31 6.86 -0.94
CA LEU A 14 13.75 5.68 -0.20
C LEU A 14 14.72 6.04 0.93
N ASN A 15 15.68 6.93 0.65
CA ASN A 15 16.65 7.38 1.66
C ASN A 15 15.96 8.09 2.83
N LEU A 16 14.99 8.96 2.54
CA LEU A 16 14.21 9.65 3.55
C LEU A 16 13.40 8.66 4.41
N LEU A 17 12.73 7.70 3.77
CA LEU A 17 11.97 6.66 4.47
C LEU A 17 12.87 5.78 5.36
N GLN A 18 14.06 5.41 4.89
CA GLN A 18 15.02 4.65 5.68
C GLN A 18 15.56 5.44 6.87
N PHE A 19 15.82 6.74 6.70
CA PHE A 19 16.24 7.62 7.80
C PHE A 19 15.21 7.64 8.92
N HIS A 20 13.93 7.81 8.59
CA HIS A 20 12.86 7.80 9.60
C HIS A 20 12.62 6.41 10.20
N ALA A 21 12.65 5.34 9.40
CA ALA A 21 12.53 3.98 9.91
C ALA A 21 13.61 3.68 10.96
N LYS A 22 14.87 4.07 10.70
CA LYS A 22 15.97 3.96 11.68
C LYS A 22 15.73 4.80 12.92
N ARG A 23 15.26 6.04 12.78
CA ARG A 23 14.94 6.94 13.90
C ARG A 23 13.91 6.35 14.87
N TYR A 24 12.94 5.61 14.35
CA TYR A 24 11.90 4.95 15.16
C TYR A 24 12.24 3.49 15.53
N HIS A 25 13.46 3.02 15.24
CA HIS A 25 13.90 1.64 15.50
C HIS A 25 13.00 0.57 14.85
N MET A 26 12.49 0.85 13.66
CA MET A 26 11.62 -0.05 12.91
C MET A 26 12.29 -0.55 11.62
N SER A 27 11.90 -1.74 11.17
CA SER A 27 12.22 -2.17 9.81
C SER A 27 11.52 -1.24 8.80
N LEU A 28 12.16 -0.99 7.64
CA LEU A 28 11.55 -0.16 6.59
C LEU A 28 10.16 -0.66 6.18
N ARG A 29 10.00 -1.98 6.10
CA ARG A 29 8.71 -2.62 5.80
C ARG A 29 7.64 -2.27 6.84
N THR A 30 7.97 -2.43 8.13
CA THR A 30 7.05 -2.12 9.24
C THR A 30 6.68 -0.64 9.24
N PHE A 31 7.67 0.23 9.03
CA PHE A 31 7.48 1.67 8.98
C PHE A 31 6.52 2.08 7.84
N LEU A 32 6.72 1.54 6.64
CA LEU A 32 5.83 1.77 5.50
C LEU A 32 4.41 1.27 5.77
N SER A 33 4.26 0.05 6.30
CA SER A 33 2.94 -0.48 6.66
C SER A 33 2.23 0.38 7.69
N ALA A 34 2.95 0.90 8.69
CA ALA A 34 2.38 1.78 9.71
C ALA A 34 1.92 3.12 9.12
N ILE A 35 2.72 3.75 8.24
CA ILE A 35 2.33 4.99 7.57
C ILE A 35 1.10 4.80 6.69
N ILE A 36 1.06 3.73 5.88
CA ILE A 36 -0.08 3.42 5.02
C ILE A 36 -1.33 3.16 5.87
N SER A 37 -1.19 2.39 6.95
CA SER A 37 -2.30 2.11 7.87
C SER A 37 -2.80 3.37 8.55
N PHE A 38 -1.89 4.25 8.98
CA PHE A 38 -2.24 5.54 9.56
C PHE A 38 -2.99 6.42 8.54
N ALA A 39 -2.47 6.54 7.31
CA ALA A 39 -3.13 7.30 6.26
C ALA A 39 -4.54 6.75 5.96
N ALA A 40 -4.67 5.43 5.84
CA ALA A 40 -5.95 4.75 5.60
C ALA A 40 -6.94 4.86 6.77
N GLN A 41 -6.46 4.99 8.01
CA GLN A 41 -7.32 5.22 9.18
C GLN A 41 -7.71 6.68 9.32
N TRP A 42 -6.86 7.60 8.87
CA TRP A 42 -7.05 9.03 9.01
C TRP A 42 -7.97 9.59 7.92
N GLU A 43 -7.89 9.06 6.70
CA GLU A 43 -9.00 9.08 5.76
C GLU A 43 -10.14 8.25 6.35
N LYS A 44 -11.18 8.89 6.91
CA LYS A 44 -12.46 8.24 7.23
C LYS A 44 -13.19 7.80 5.95
N VAL A 45 -12.55 6.98 5.13
CA VAL A 45 -13.14 6.36 3.96
C VAL A 45 -13.51 4.95 4.40
N ASP A 46 -14.80 4.61 4.29
CA ASP A 46 -15.27 3.25 4.47
C ASP A 46 -14.36 2.34 3.66
N ALA A 47 -13.52 1.56 4.35
CA ALA A 47 -12.58 0.68 3.71
C ALA A 47 -13.39 -0.35 2.91
N THR A 48 -13.63 -0.08 1.63
CA THR A 48 -14.15 -1.07 0.71
C THR A 48 -13.05 -2.11 0.59
N SER A 49 -13.20 -3.18 1.39
CA SER A 49 -12.38 -4.38 1.32
C SER A 49 -12.14 -4.72 -0.13
N PHE A 50 -10.88 -4.85 -0.53
CA PHE A 50 -10.46 -5.22 -1.88
C PHE A 50 -11.46 -6.15 -2.54
N GLN A 51 -12.35 -5.61 -3.38
CA GLN A 51 -13.16 -6.45 -4.23
C GLN A 51 -12.19 -7.03 -5.24
N GLN A 52 -12.05 -8.36 -5.23
CA GLN A 52 -11.29 -9.06 -6.25
C GLN A 52 -11.71 -8.50 -7.62
N LEU A 53 -10.75 -7.92 -8.34
CA LEU A 53 -10.93 -7.54 -9.73
C LEU A 53 -11.19 -8.82 -10.53
N SER A 54 -12.45 -9.21 -10.66
CA SER A 54 -12.86 -10.31 -11.53
C SER A 54 -12.99 -9.77 -12.95
N TYR A 55 -12.23 -10.33 -13.88
CA TYR A 55 -12.44 -10.05 -15.30
C TYR A 55 -13.88 -10.41 -15.69
N ARG A 56 -14.54 -9.51 -16.43
CA ARG A 56 -15.86 -9.79 -16.99
C ARG A 56 -15.80 -11.03 -17.89
N LYS A 57 -16.89 -11.81 -17.91
CA LYS A 57 -17.00 -12.92 -18.87
C LYS A 57 -16.99 -12.37 -20.29
N LYS A 58 -16.21 -13.00 -21.17
CA LYS A 58 -16.12 -12.64 -22.60
C LYS A 58 -17.53 -12.67 -23.21
N GLY A 59 -18.00 -11.54 -23.74
CA GLY A 59 -19.33 -11.40 -24.35
C GLY A 59 -20.36 -10.63 -23.53
N SER A 60 -20.05 -10.16 -22.32
CA SER A 60 -20.97 -9.28 -21.58
C SER A 60 -20.99 -7.86 -22.18
N SER A 61 -22.18 -7.35 -22.46
CA SER A 61 -22.39 -5.95 -22.91
C SER A 61 -21.86 -4.96 -21.87
N TRP A 62 -21.14 -3.95 -22.35
CA TRP A 62 -20.68 -2.82 -21.54
C TRP A 62 -21.88 -1.87 -21.40
N LYS A 63 -22.38 -1.67 -20.18
CA LYS A 63 -23.35 -0.61 -19.88
C LYS A 63 -22.61 0.68 -19.60
#